data_AF-A0A0A3IN99-F1
#
_entry.id   AF-A0A0A3IN99-F1
#
_cell.length_a   1.000
_cell.length_b   1.000
_cell.length_c   1.000
_cell.angle_alpha   90.00
_cell.angle_beta   90.00
_cell.angle_gamma   90.00
#
_symmetry.space_group_name_H-M   'P 1'
#
loop_
_entity.id
_entity.type
_entity.pdbx_description
1 polymer ?
#
loop_
_entity_poly.entity_id
_entity_poly.type
_entity_poly.pdbx_seq_one_letter_code
_entity_poly.pdbx_strand_id
1 'polypeptide(L)'
;MPMIDDLAIATDLLVSAKAGVRNLATAITETATPSLKKLLRRELDIAIDTHDKIAQYMIKKEMYHAYDLDEQMRHDLEKADFVLDSVKE
;
A
#
# COMPACT_ATOMS: atom_id res chain seq x y z
N MET A 1 12.82 20.96 3.09
CA MET A 1 11.98 20.65 1.90
C MET A 1 10.74 19.91 2.40
N PRO A 2 9.51 20.10 1.88
CA PRO A 2 8.36 19.48 2.54
C PRO A 2 8.54 17.97 2.54
N MET A 3 8.41 17.36 3.71
CA MET A 3 8.69 15.95 4.04
C MET A 3 7.74 14.96 3.33
N ILE A 4 6.93 15.44 2.38
CA ILE A 4 5.89 14.65 1.70
C ILE A 4 5.97 14.98 0.21
N ASP A 5 6.47 14.03 -0.57
CA ASP A 5 6.45 14.01 -2.03
C ASP A 5 5.43 12.98 -2.55
N ASP A 6 5.24 12.93 -3.87
CA ASP A 6 4.28 12.01 -4.51
C ASP A 6 4.56 10.54 -4.16
N LEU A 7 5.82 10.17 -3.99
CA LEU A 7 6.23 8.82 -3.63
C LEU A 7 5.81 8.50 -2.19
N ALA A 8 6.02 9.40 -1.24
CA ALA A 8 5.58 9.24 0.14
C ALA A 8 4.06 9.07 0.23
N ILE A 9 3.30 9.91 -0.50
CA ILE A 9 1.84 9.83 -0.57
C ILE A 9 1.39 8.50 -1.17
N ALA A 10 1.98 8.10 -2.30
CA ALA A 10 1.62 6.86 -2.97
C ALA A 10 1.95 5.62 -2.12
N THR A 11 3.08 5.65 -1.40
CA THR A 11 3.50 4.57 -0.51
C THR A 11 2.52 4.40 0.66
N ASP A 12 2.15 5.49 1.33
CA ASP A 12 1.16 5.47 2.41
C ASP A 12 -0.20 4.96 1.93
N LEU A 13 -0.65 5.43 0.76
CA LEU A 13 -1.89 4.97 0.14
C LEU A 13 -1.85 3.47 -0.21
N LEU A 14 -0.74 2.97 -0.76
CA LEU A 14 -0.57 1.54 -1.07
C LEU A 14 -0.59 0.67 0.20
N VAL A 15 0.11 1.11 1.25
CA VAL A 15 0.12 0.41 2.55
C VAL A 15 -1.28 0.39 3.17
N SER A 16 -1.98 1.52 3.14
CA SER A 16 -3.35 1.65 3.62
C SER A 16 -4.32 0.74 2.85
N ALA A 17 -4.20 0.65 1.53
CA ALA A 17 -5.00 -0.25 0.70
C ALA A 17 -4.76 -1.73 1.08
N LYS A 18 -3.50 -2.15 1.28
CA LYS A 18 -3.16 -3.51 1.76
C LYS A 18 -3.78 -3.80 3.13
N ALA A 19 -3.73 -2.82 4.04
CA ALA A 19 -4.36 -2.94 5.35
C ALA A 19 -5.88 -3.08 5.22
N GLY A 20 -6.53 -2.32 4.34
CA GLY A 20 -7.96 -2.43 4.04
C GLY A 20 -8.37 -3.84 3.60
N VAL A 21 -7.63 -4.43 2.65
CA VAL A 21 -7.84 -5.83 2.20
C VAL A 21 -7.77 -6.80 3.38
N ARG A 22 -6.70 -6.72 4.20
CA ARG A 22 -6.53 -7.61 5.37
C ARG A 22 -7.65 -7.43 6.39
N ASN A 23 -8.01 -6.19 6.71
CA ASN A 23 -9.04 -5.90 7.70
C ASN A 23 -10.43 -6.39 7.26
N LEU A 24 -10.75 -6.24 5.97
CA LEU A 24 -11.99 -6.78 5.40
C LEU A 24 -12.03 -8.30 5.44
N ALA A 25 -10.91 -8.97 5.11
CA ALA A 25 -10.81 -10.42 5.23
C ALA A 25 -11.06 -10.89 6.67
N THR A 26 -10.45 -10.23 7.66
CA THR A 26 -10.72 -10.50 9.09
C THR A 26 -12.21 -10.33 9.43
N ALA A 27 -12.81 -9.18 9.07
CA ALA A 27 -14.21 -8.89 9.35
C ALA A 27 -15.19 -9.91 8.73
N ILE A 28 -14.89 -10.44 7.54
CA ILE A 28 -15.70 -11.49 6.88
C ILE A 28 -15.69 -12.78 7.71
N THR A 29 -14.58 -13.12 8.36
CA THR A 29 -14.47 -14.32 9.20
C THR A 29 -15.16 -14.17 10.54
N GLU A 30 -15.25 -12.95 11.08
CA GLU A 30 -15.86 -12.65 12.38
C GLU A 30 -17.36 -12.36 12.31
N THR A 31 -17.89 -12.00 11.13
CA THR A 31 -19.32 -11.65 11.01
C THR A 31 -20.24 -12.88 10.98
N ALA A 32 -21.24 -12.87 11.87
CA ALA A 32 -22.32 -13.88 11.91
C ALA A 32 -23.50 -13.53 10.99
N THR A 33 -23.68 -12.27 10.62
CA THR A 33 -24.85 -11.79 9.87
C THR A 33 -24.68 -12.05 8.36
N PRO A 34 -25.54 -12.86 7.71
CA PRO A 34 -25.35 -13.26 6.31
C PRO A 34 -25.35 -12.10 5.30
N SER A 35 -26.23 -11.11 5.49
CA SER A 35 -26.29 -9.92 4.63
C SER A 35 -25.04 -9.06 4.76
N LEU A 36 -24.52 -8.89 5.99
CA LEU A 36 -23.28 -8.18 6.25
C LEU A 36 -22.07 -8.92 5.66
N LYS A 37 -22.02 -10.25 5.76
CA LYS A 37 -20.99 -11.07 5.11
C LYS A 37 -20.95 -10.87 3.59
N LYS A 38 -22.13 -10.79 2.95
CA LYS A 38 -22.24 -10.51 1.51
C LYS A 38 -21.72 -9.11 1.16
N LEU A 39 -22.05 -8.10 1.97
CA LEU A 39 -21.55 -6.74 1.78
C LEU A 39 -20.02 -6.68 1.92
N LEU A 40 -19.47 -7.23 3.00
CA LEU A 40 -18.02 -7.19 3.26
C LEU A 40 -17.21 -7.91 2.17
N ARG A 41 -17.75 -8.99 1.57
CA ARG A 41 -17.12 -9.63 0.40
C ARG A 41 -17.04 -8.70 -0.81
N ARG A 42 -18.12 -7.97 -1.09
CA ARG A 42 -18.12 -6.96 -2.17
C ARG A 42 -17.10 -5.85 -1.90
N GLU A 43 -17.04 -5.36 -0.66
CA GLU A 43 -16.05 -4.35 -0.27
C GLU A 43 -14.61 -4.88 -0.39
N LEU A 44 -14.38 -6.16 -0.06
CA LEU A 44 -13.08 -6.81 -0.25
C LEU A 44 -12.68 -6.83 -1.74
N ASP A 45 -13.60 -7.19 -2.63
CA ASP A 45 -13.34 -7.17 -4.08
C ASP A 45 -12.97 -5.76 -4.57
N ILE A 46 -13.68 -4.73 -4.09
CA ILE A 46 -13.38 -3.32 -4.39
C ILE A 46 -12.01 -2.91 -3.82
N ALA A 47 -11.68 -3.33 -2.60
CA ALA A 47 -10.39 -3.02 -1.98
C ALA A 47 -9.22 -3.68 -2.72
N ILE A 48 -9.39 -4.90 -3.22
CA ILE A 48 -8.40 -5.60 -4.05
C ILE A 48 -8.16 -4.85 -5.37
N ASP A 49 -9.23 -4.47 -6.07
CA ASP A 49 -9.14 -3.67 -7.32
C ASP A 49 -8.51 -2.29 -7.08
N THR A 50 -8.83 -1.66 -5.94
CA THR A 50 -8.21 -0.40 -5.53
C THR A 50 -6.72 -0.55 -5.30
N HIS A 51 -6.31 -1.58 -4.56
CA HIS A 51 -4.90 -1.92 -4.34
C HIS A 51 -4.16 -2.15 -5.67
N ASP A 52 -4.74 -2.93 -6.59
CA ASP A 52 -4.10 -3.21 -7.88
C ASP A 52 -3.91 -1.92 -8.69
N LYS A 53 -4.91 -1.06 -8.78
CA LYS A 53 -4.80 0.24 -9.47
C LYS A 53 -3.68 1.11 -8.91
N ILE A 54 -3.54 1.18 -7.58
CA ILE A 54 -2.48 1.94 -6.92
C ILE A 54 -1.11 1.32 -7.23
N ALA A 55 -0.98 0.00 -7.09
CA ALA A 55 0.27 -0.71 -7.36
C ALA A 55 0.70 -0.54 -8.82
N GLN A 56 -0.20 -0.71 -9.78
CA GLN A 56 0.07 -0.52 -11.21
C GLN A 56 0.45 0.92 -11.54
N TYR A 57 -0.18 1.91 -10.89
CA TYR A 57 0.23 3.31 -11.03
C TYR A 57 1.67 3.52 -10.55
N MET A 58 2.02 3.01 -9.37
CA MET A 58 3.35 3.15 -8.80
C MET A 58 4.41 2.43 -9.63
N ILE A 59 4.12 1.22 -10.14
CA ILE A 59 5.02 0.48 -11.04
C ILE A 59 5.28 1.28 -12.32
N LYS A 60 4.22 1.79 -12.97
CA LYS A 60 4.36 2.62 -14.20
C LYS A 60 5.13 3.92 -13.99
N LYS A 61 5.27 4.36 -12.74
CA LYS A 61 5.98 5.59 -12.36
C LYS A 61 7.37 5.32 -11.77
N GLU A 62 7.84 4.06 -11.80
CA GLU A 62 9.10 3.65 -11.18
C GLU A 62 9.17 4.02 -9.68
N MET A 63 8.00 4.04 -9.03
CA MET A 63 7.86 4.27 -7.59
C MET A 63 7.83 2.96 -6.79
N TYR A 64 7.53 1.84 -7.46
CA TYR A 64 7.40 0.52 -6.85
C TYR A 64 7.87 -0.57 -7.83
N HIS A 65 8.93 -1.29 -7.46
CA HIS A 65 9.60 -2.30 -8.27
C HIS A 65 9.16 -3.71 -7.83
N ALA A 66 7.85 -4.01 -7.95
CA ALA A 66 7.25 -5.23 -7.43
C ALA A 66 7.84 -6.55 -7.99
N TYR A 67 8.41 -6.49 -9.20
CA TYR A 67 8.96 -7.63 -9.92
C TYR A 67 10.48 -7.76 -9.82
N ASP A 68 11.17 -6.77 -9.24
CA ASP A 68 12.60 -6.77 -8.99
C ASP A 68 12.87 -6.40 -7.52
N LEU A 69 12.99 -7.43 -6.69
CA LEU A 69 13.17 -7.26 -5.24
C LEU A 69 14.53 -6.65 -4.89
N ASP A 70 15.56 -6.90 -5.69
CA ASP A 70 16.90 -6.36 -5.44
C ASP A 70 16.93 -4.86 -5.74
N GLU A 71 16.28 -4.42 -6.82
CA GLU A 71 16.08 -3.02 -7.12
C GLU A 71 15.21 -2.31 -6.06
N GLN A 72 14.08 -2.90 -5.68
CA GLN A 72 13.21 -2.34 -4.64
C GLN A 72 13.98 -2.15 -3.33
N MET A 73 14.74 -3.16 -2.90
CA MET A 73 15.52 -3.11 -1.67
C MET A 73 16.60 -2.03 -1.70
N ARG A 74 17.31 -1.87 -2.82
CA ARG A 74 18.30 -0.81 -3.00
C ARG A 74 17.67 0.58 -2.87
N HIS A 75 16.55 0.81 -3.57
CA HIS A 75 15.81 2.08 -3.48
C HIS A 75 15.32 2.37 -2.06
N ASP A 76 14.87 1.35 -1.32
CA ASP A 76 14.39 1.53 0.05
C ASP A 76 15.53 1.86 1.02
N LEU A 77 16.71 1.27 0.84
CA LEU A 77 17.91 1.60 1.62
C LEU A 77 18.38 3.04 1.34
N GLU A 78 18.49 3.45 0.08
CA GLU A 78 18.87 4.81 -0.30
C GLU A 78 17.94 5.86 0.31
N LYS A 79 16.63 5.60 0.34
CA LYS A 79 15.64 6.48 0.98
C LYS A 79 15.80 6.52 2.49
N ALA A 80 16.04 5.37 3.14
CA ALA A 80 16.26 5.30 4.57
C ALA A 80 17.50 6.13 4.97
N ASP A 81 18.59 6.00 4.22
CA ASP A 81 19.82 6.78 4.45
C ASP A 81 19.58 8.28 4.24
N PHE A 82 18.91 8.67 3.15
CA PHE A 82 18.54 10.07 2.90
C PHE A 82 17.73 10.69 4.05
N VAL A 83 16.74 9.96 4.57
CA VAL A 83 15.95 10.41 5.71
C VAL A 83 16.83 10.54 6.95
N LEU A 84 17.64 9.52 7.27
CA LEU A 84 18.54 9.55 8.43
C LEU A 84 19.51 10.73 8.40
N ASP A 85 20.03 11.10 7.23
CA ASP A 85 20.91 12.24 7.07
C ASP A 85 20.16 13.58 7.19
N SER A 86 18.94 13.64 6.67
CA SER A 86 18.08 14.84 6.76
C SER A 86 17.64 15.19 8.20
N VAL A 87 17.72 14.25 9.15
CA VAL A 87 17.40 14.49 10.58
C VAL A 87 18.62 14.83 11.44
N LYS A 88 19.84 14.73 10.89
CA LYS A 88 21.09 15.04 11.62
C LYS A 88 21.47 16.52 11.55
N GLU A 89 20.86 17.29 10.66
CA GLU A 89 20.96 18.77 10.58
C GLU A 89 19.85 19.47 11.37
#